data_AF-A0A497P8G3-F1
#
_entry.id   AF-A0A497P8G3-F1
#
_cell.length_a   1.000
_cell.length_b   1.000
_cell.length_c   1.000
_cell.angle_alpha   90.00
_cell.angle_beta   90.00
_cell.angle_gamma   90.00
#
_symmetry.space_group_name_H-M   'P 1'
#
loop_
_entity.id
_entity.type
_entity.pdbx_description
1 polymer ?
#
loop_
_entity_poly.entity_id
_entity_poly.type
_entity_poly.pdbx_seq_one_letter_code
_entity_poly.pdbx_strand_id
1 'polypeptide(L)'
;MGEKAKVKEIARLYSKVWQLPSFRGIVLRLGLSVIAVSTVLSLLKTISLLGWNALTAFVEYALLFGVPTSVGVGLLYLIIREPGAPLDLRRTVGSVLFAVIFWFVMAVLGGVVDTLVGIAYFEARFILLGMGMAYFALSFLITGLSERHPLRNFLGSLMPPLTLLVSWIPLTWQGAFVPQLPQSGLAMMTIMVIVDALAVNYIFSAVSRPFERDLGISGPGLLRAFGHAYLVDNPIPFERMMTRIAVEQDVPIEVLVVRSGDEIVAVAVTLYVHPGPFRDIGSSALPSVIINHIEEKYGAIGLVFHGTCTHHQNLTSKDDFPRVLAEIDRLIANAETHSEVGGPVWSDEGKFKVWTIFSGDDVLAITTSYPHFTDDISLEVGKQAAALVRQRVPSIRGVCIVDAHNCIGEDAVSVMPGDPDAEEYVASVASAVFGAVNAPRRPVEVGVYRLTDHGLTITDGIGPGGIAAFIIKSAGNESVVVVVDGNNAEPGYRDRVVGLLKGQGFANVEMVTTDTHIVNAVSLSHKGYPPVGRERPDDVLDAIGIAVTKARESIRPASIGLEFGEVRGVKTFGERGFDTLTLDVAEAASIAKRTGLGLAGGTALLLILLSLLL
;
A
#
# COMPACT_ATOMS: atom_id res chain seq x y z
N MET A 1 -0.15 0.83 20.78
CA MET A 1 0.63 0.22 19.67
C MET A 1 0.77 1.27 18.61
N GLY A 2 2.00 1.63 18.24
CA GLY A 2 2.26 2.61 17.19
C GLY A 2 1.59 2.19 15.87
N GLU A 3 1.26 3.18 15.06
CA GLU A 3 0.54 3.05 13.80
C GLU A 3 1.17 2.01 12.85
N LYS A 4 2.51 1.95 12.82
CA LYS A 4 3.27 0.97 12.05
C LYS A 4 3.16 -0.47 12.58
N ALA A 5 2.89 -0.70 13.86
CA ALA A 5 2.66 -2.05 14.37
C ALA A 5 1.35 -2.66 13.84
N LYS A 6 0.36 -1.82 13.53
CA LYS A 6 -0.89 -2.22 12.86
C LYS A 6 -0.67 -2.45 11.36
N VAL A 7 0.08 -1.55 10.70
CA VAL A 7 0.48 -1.71 9.29
C VAL A 7 1.38 -2.95 9.07
N LYS A 8 2.23 -3.30 10.03
CA LYS A 8 3.11 -4.49 10.06
C LYS A 8 2.34 -5.81 9.98
N GLU A 9 1.26 -5.94 10.75
CA GLU A 9 0.43 -7.15 10.74
C GLU A 9 -0.35 -7.24 9.42
N ILE A 10 -0.88 -6.10 8.99
CA ILE A 10 -1.56 -5.87 7.71
C ILE A 10 -0.66 -6.28 6.53
N ALA A 11 0.50 -5.65 6.31
CA ALA A 11 1.37 -5.91 5.16
C ALA A 11 1.91 -7.35 5.08
N ARG A 12 2.22 -7.96 6.24
CA ARG A 12 2.64 -9.36 6.34
C ARG A 12 1.51 -10.34 6.03
N LEU A 13 0.27 -10.01 6.40
CA LEU A 13 -0.91 -10.75 5.97
C LEU A 13 -1.15 -10.54 4.46
N TYR A 14 -1.14 -9.31 3.95
CA TYR A 14 -1.44 -9.00 2.53
C TYR A 14 -0.51 -9.71 1.55
N SER A 15 0.78 -9.72 1.84
CA SER A 15 1.77 -10.38 0.98
C SER A 15 1.65 -11.89 0.91
N LYS A 16 1.19 -12.53 2.00
CA LYS A 16 0.98 -13.99 2.05
C LYS A 16 -0.40 -14.41 1.57
N VAL A 17 -1.40 -13.54 1.71
CA VAL A 17 -2.81 -13.88 1.48
C VAL A 17 -3.17 -13.89 -0.03
N TRP A 18 -2.38 -13.28 -0.91
CA TRP A 18 -2.80 -13.08 -2.32
C TRP A 18 -1.83 -13.56 -3.42
N GLN A 19 -0.74 -14.27 -3.09
CA GLN A 19 0.06 -14.97 -4.09
C GLN A 19 -0.63 -16.26 -4.55
N LEU A 20 -1.64 -16.12 -5.42
CA LEU A 20 -2.26 -17.27 -6.06
C LEU A 20 -1.30 -17.90 -7.08
N PRO A 21 -1.34 -19.23 -7.30
CA PRO A 21 -0.62 -19.86 -8.40
C PRO A 21 -1.09 -19.32 -9.76
N SER A 22 -0.34 -19.64 -10.83
CA SER A 22 -0.83 -19.38 -12.20
C SER A 22 -2.17 -20.08 -12.43
N PHE A 23 -3.01 -19.56 -13.32
CA PHE A 23 -4.32 -20.16 -13.60
C PHE A 23 -4.21 -21.66 -13.94
N ARG A 24 -3.25 -22.03 -14.80
CA ARG A 24 -2.94 -23.43 -15.14
C ARG A 24 -2.55 -24.23 -13.89
N GLY A 25 -1.73 -23.66 -13.01
CA GLY A 25 -1.35 -24.29 -11.75
C GLY A 25 -2.53 -24.51 -10.79
N ILE A 26 -3.48 -23.58 -10.73
CA ILE A 26 -4.71 -23.73 -9.93
C ILE A 26 -5.58 -24.85 -10.50
N VAL A 27 -5.84 -24.85 -11.81
CA VAL A 27 -6.65 -25.88 -12.48
C VAL A 27 -6.03 -27.26 -12.31
N LEU A 28 -4.70 -27.39 -12.46
CA LEU A 28 -3.99 -28.64 -12.23
C LEU A 28 -4.16 -29.14 -10.80
N ARG A 29 -4.00 -28.26 -9.80
CA ARG A 29 -4.17 -28.62 -8.38
C ARG A 29 -5.60 -29.04 -8.06
N LEU A 30 -6.60 -28.33 -8.60
CA LEU A 30 -8.00 -28.75 -8.47
C LEU A 30 -8.22 -30.14 -9.05
N GLY A 31 -7.74 -30.39 -10.27
CA GLY A 31 -7.85 -31.71 -10.92
C GLY A 31 -7.16 -32.82 -10.11
N LEU A 32 -5.93 -32.57 -9.63
CA LEU A 32 -5.20 -33.50 -8.78
C LEU A 32 -5.91 -33.75 -7.44
N SER A 33 -6.48 -32.72 -6.82
CA SER A 33 -7.26 -32.87 -5.59
C SER A 33 -8.51 -33.74 -5.80
N VAL A 34 -9.22 -33.56 -6.92
CA VAL A 34 -10.37 -34.40 -7.31
C VAL A 34 -9.92 -35.86 -7.51
N ILE A 35 -8.82 -36.09 -8.22
CA ILE A 35 -8.27 -37.43 -8.42
C ILE A 35 -7.89 -38.06 -7.07
N ALA A 36 -7.22 -37.30 -6.20
CA ALA A 36 -6.77 -37.77 -4.89
C ALA A 36 -7.95 -38.19 -3.99
N VAL A 37 -8.94 -37.32 -3.79
CA VAL A 37 -10.11 -37.63 -2.96
C VAL A 37 -10.88 -38.83 -3.51
N SER A 38 -11.06 -38.90 -4.84
CA SER A 38 -11.75 -40.00 -5.50
C SER A 38 -11.00 -41.32 -5.36
N THR A 39 -9.67 -41.28 -5.46
CA THR A 39 -8.81 -42.46 -5.27
C THR A 39 -8.94 -42.98 -3.84
N VAL A 40 -8.77 -42.10 -2.84
CA VAL A 40 -8.85 -42.50 -1.43
C VAL A 40 -10.20 -43.12 -1.10
N LEU A 41 -11.31 -42.48 -1.49
CA LEU A 41 -12.64 -43.00 -1.21
C LEU A 41 -12.94 -44.30 -1.98
N SER A 42 -12.48 -44.43 -3.23
CA SER A 42 -12.62 -45.68 -4.00
C SER A 42 -11.87 -46.86 -3.36
N LEU A 43 -10.67 -46.61 -2.79
CA LEU A 43 -9.90 -47.63 -2.09
C LEU A 43 -10.59 -48.04 -0.79
N LEU A 44 -11.09 -47.07 -0.01
CA LEU A 44 -11.87 -47.34 1.20
C LEU A 44 -13.12 -48.19 0.91
N LYS A 45 -13.83 -47.91 -0.18
CA LYS A 45 -14.96 -48.74 -0.64
C LYS A 45 -14.56 -50.14 -1.08
N THR A 46 -13.42 -50.27 -1.75
CA THR A 46 -12.90 -51.58 -2.18
C THR A 46 -12.51 -52.46 -0.99
N ILE A 47 -12.04 -51.85 0.11
CA ILE A 47 -11.73 -52.57 1.37
C ILE A 47 -13.01 -53.02 2.08
N SER A 48 -14.04 -52.17 2.12
CA SER A 48 -15.29 -52.44 2.84
C SER A 48 -16.28 -53.33 2.08
N LEU A 49 -16.21 -53.36 0.75
CA LEU A 49 -17.06 -54.17 -0.12
C LEU A 49 -16.20 -55.20 -0.89
N LEU A 50 -16.13 -56.43 -0.40
CA LEU A 50 -15.40 -57.54 -1.03
C LEU A 50 -15.95 -57.86 -2.44
N GLY A 51 -15.08 -57.83 -3.46
CA GLY A 51 -15.37 -58.32 -4.82
C GLY A 51 -15.71 -57.27 -5.90
N TRP A 52 -15.46 -55.98 -5.66
CA TRP A 52 -15.95 -54.89 -6.52
C TRP A 52 -14.87 -54.16 -7.32
N ASN A 53 -15.27 -53.47 -8.39
CA ASN A 53 -14.38 -52.79 -9.33
C ASN A 53 -13.97 -51.39 -8.81
N ALA A 54 -12.73 -51.24 -8.36
CA ALA A 54 -12.17 -49.97 -7.88
C ALA A 54 -12.24 -48.85 -8.94
N LEU A 55 -12.19 -49.19 -10.23
CA LEU A 55 -12.28 -48.22 -11.32
C LEU A 55 -13.67 -47.58 -11.40
N THR A 56 -14.75 -48.35 -11.21
CA THR A 56 -16.11 -47.80 -11.22
C THR A 56 -16.35 -46.90 -10.01
N ALA A 57 -15.88 -47.31 -8.83
CA ALA A 57 -15.94 -46.46 -7.63
C ALA A 57 -15.18 -45.14 -7.83
N PHE A 58 -13.97 -45.20 -8.39
CA PHE A 58 -13.19 -44.01 -8.71
C PHE A 58 -13.94 -43.07 -9.67
N VAL A 59 -14.53 -43.60 -10.74
CA VAL A 59 -15.28 -42.79 -11.71
C VAL A 59 -16.50 -42.12 -11.07
N GLU A 60 -17.26 -42.83 -10.24
CA GLU A 60 -18.42 -42.26 -9.54
C GLU A 60 -18.00 -41.10 -8.61
N TYR A 61 -16.96 -41.28 -7.79
CA TYR A 61 -16.45 -40.20 -6.95
C TYR A 61 -15.84 -39.06 -7.76
N ALA A 62 -15.13 -39.36 -8.85
CA ALA A 62 -14.56 -38.34 -9.72
C ALA A 62 -15.65 -37.47 -10.35
N LEU A 63 -16.81 -38.04 -10.69
CA LEU A 63 -17.98 -37.28 -11.14
C LEU A 63 -18.60 -36.46 -9.99
N LEU A 64 -18.76 -37.06 -8.81
CA LEU A 64 -19.35 -36.42 -7.64
C LEU A 64 -18.58 -35.14 -7.23
N PHE A 65 -17.25 -35.21 -7.19
CA PHE A 65 -16.38 -34.08 -6.82
C PHE A 65 -15.97 -33.22 -8.02
N GLY A 66 -15.84 -33.81 -9.20
CA GLY A 66 -15.41 -33.12 -10.42
C GLY A 66 -16.46 -32.16 -10.96
N VAL A 67 -17.75 -32.53 -10.95
CA VAL A 67 -18.82 -31.68 -11.50
C VAL A 67 -18.94 -30.35 -10.72
N PRO A 68 -18.96 -30.32 -9.38
CA PRO A 68 -19.03 -29.06 -8.64
C PRO A 68 -17.79 -28.19 -8.77
N THR A 69 -16.60 -28.80 -8.83
CA THR A 69 -15.32 -28.09 -8.95
C THR A 69 -15.01 -27.60 -10.36
N SER A 70 -15.73 -28.08 -11.38
CA SER A 70 -15.59 -27.63 -12.76
C SER A 70 -16.82 -26.84 -13.23
N VAL A 71 -17.96 -27.51 -13.42
CA VAL A 71 -19.21 -26.91 -13.91
C VAL A 71 -19.76 -25.92 -12.88
N GLY A 72 -19.80 -26.30 -11.60
CA GLY A 72 -20.28 -25.41 -10.53
C GLY A 72 -19.49 -24.10 -10.45
N VAL A 73 -18.16 -24.19 -10.54
CA VAL A 73 -17.26 -23.02 -10.56
C VAL A 73 -17.42 -22.19 -11.84
N GLY A 74 -17.57 -22.85 -12.99
CA GLY A 74 -17.81 -22.18 -14.26
C GLY A 74 -19.10 -21.36 -14.23
N LEU A 75 -20.18 -21.95 -13.73
CA LEU A 75 -21.47 -21.26 -13.55
C LEU A 75 -21.37 -20.12 -12.52
N LEU A 76 -20.70 -20.36 -11.39
CA LEU A 76 -20.42 -19.33 -10.39
C LEU A 76 -19.75 -18.13 -11.06
N TYR A 77 -18.64 -18.34 -11.77
CA TYR A 77 -17.92 -17.28 -12.47
C TYR A 77 -18.80 -16.57 -13.50
N LEU A 78 -19.54 -17.30 -14.33
CA LEU A 78 -20.44 -16.70 -15.33
C LEU A 78 -21.52 -15.81 -14.68
N ILE A 79 -22.01 -16.22 -13.51
CA ILE A 79 -22.95 -15.43 -12.73
C ILE A 79 -22.26 -14.20 -12.15
N ILE A 80 -21.09 -14.28 -11.54
CA ILE A 80 -20.52 -13.13 -10.81
C ILE A 80 -19.59 -12.22 -11.64
N ARG A 81 -19.08 -12.67 -12.79
CA ARG A 81 -18.03 -11.97 -13.57
C ARG A 81 -18.36 -10.51 -13.84
N GLU A 82 -17.35 -9.67 -13.71
CA GLU A 82 -17.38 -8.25 -14.03
C GLU A 82 -16.01 -7.84 -14.59
N PRO A 83 -15.95 -7.27 -15.81
CA PRO A 83 -14.69 -6.81 -16.38
C PRO A 83 -14.00 -5.78 -15.47
N GLY A 84 -12.69 -5.96 -15.23
CA GLY A 84 -11.92 -5.05 -14.39
C GLY A 84 -12.20 -5.15 -12.89
N ALA A 85 -13.05 -6.06 -12.43
CA ALA A 85 -13.27 -6.28 -11.00
C ALA A 85 -12.12 -7.07 -10.36
N PRO A 86 -11.91 -6.96 -9.03
CA PRO A 86 -10.87 -7.70 -8.33
C PRO A 86 -11.01 -9.22 -8.49
N LEU A 87 -12.25 -9.71 -8.55
CA LEU A 87 -12.58 -11.13 -8.66
C LEU A 87 -12.62 -11.61 -10.13
N ASP A 88 -11.43 -11.81 -10.71
CA ASP A 88 -11.25 -12.38 -12.04
C ASP A 88 -11.44 -13.91 -12.06
N LEU A 89 -11.33 -14.55 -13.23
CA LEU A 89 -11.46 -16.00 -13.37
C LEU A 89 -10.42 -16.75 -12.52
N ARG A 90 -9.17 -16.27 -12.49
CA ARG A 90 -8.08 -16.91 -11.75
C ARG A 90 -8.34 -16.90 -10.25
N ARG A 91 -8.78 -15.76 -9.71
CA ARG A 91 -9.11 -15.58 -8.30
C ARG A 91 -10.38 -16.32 -7.92
N THR A 92 -11.38 -16.34 -8.80
CA THR A 92 -12.61 -17.13 -8.58
C THR A 92 -12.28 -18.62 -8.43
N VAL A 93 -11.51 -19.19 -9.37
CA VAL A 93 -11.10 -20.60 -9.30
C VAL A 93 -10.13 -20.84 -8.13
N GLY A 94 -9.29 -19.85 -7.80
CA GLY A 94 -8.43 -19.87 -6.60
C GLY A 94 -9.22 -19.92 -5.28
N SER A 95 -10.30 -19.15 -5.15
CA SER A 95 -11.21 -19.20 -4.00
C SER A 95 -11.85 -20.58 -3.85
N VAL A 96 -12.18 -21.24 -4.95
CA VAL A 96 -12.69 -22.61 -4.92
C VAL A 96 -11.61 -23.60 -4.50
N LEU A 97 -10.38 -23.46 -4.99
CA LEU A 97 -9.26 -24.31 -4.54
C LEU A 97 -9.07 -24.26 -3.02
N PHE A 98 -9.26 -23.09 -2.40
CA PHE A 98 -9.27 -22.97 -0.95
C PHE A 98 -10.48 -23.66 -0.31
N ALA A 99 -11.69 -23.41 -0.83
CA ALA A 99 -12.92 -23.95 -0.27
C ALA A 99 -13.01 -25.49 -0.33
N VAL A 100 -12.52 -26.12 -1.41
CA VAL A 100 -12.56 -27.59 -1.57
C VAL A 100 -11.71 -28.32 -0.55
N ILE A 101 -10.75 -27.66 0.11
CA ILE A 101 -9.95 -28.29 1.18
C ILE A 101 -10.87 -28.75 2.30
N PHE A 102 -11.78 -27.88 2.77
CA PHE A 102 -12.75 -28.23 3.80
C PHE A 102 -13.66 -29.37 3.35
N TRP A 103 -14.10 -29.31 2.10
CA TRP A 103 -15.01 -30.31 1.55
C TRP A 103 -14.38 -31.69 1.42
N PHE A 104 -13.21 -31.79 0.78
CA PHE A 104 -12.55 -33.07 0.52
C PHE A 104 -12.02 -33.71 1.79
N VAL A 105 -11.51 -32.91 2.74
CA VAL A 105 -11.07 -33.43 4.05
C VAL A 105 -12.24 -34.06 4.80
N MET A 106 -13.39 -33.39 4.87
CA MET A 106 -14.57 -33.96 5.54
C MET A 106 -15.07 -35.23 4.84
N ALA A 107 -15.12 -35.23 3.50
CA ALA A 107 -15.49 -36.42 2.74
C ALA A 107 -14.61 -37.64 3.07
N VAL A 108 -13.28 -37.46 3.08
CA VAL A 108 -12.34 -38.53 3.45
C VAL A 108 -12.54 -38.97 4.89
N LEU A 109 -12.69 -38.04 5.83
CA LEU A 109 -12.92 -38.37 7.24
C LEU A 109 -14.19 -39.23 7.41
N GLY A 110 -15.29 -38.85 6.75
CA GLY A 110 -16.53 -39.63 6.80
C GLY A 110 -16.36 -41.04 6.22
N GLY A 111 -15.68 -41.17 5.07
CA GLY A 111 -15.39 -42.47 4.46
C GLY A 111 -14.49 -43.36 5.31
N VAL A 112 -13.49 -42.78 5.99
CA VAL A 112 -12.62 -43.51 6.94
C VAL A 112 -13.43 -44.01 8.13
N VAL A 113 -14.28 -43.17 8.72
CA VAL A 113 -15.13 -43.57 9.86
C VAL A 113 -16.07 -44.69 9.47
N ASP A 114 -16.77 -44.56 8.34
CA ASP A 114 -17.66 -45.60 7.83
C ASP A 114 -16.93 -46.93 7.59
N THR A 115 -15.71 -46.88 7.03
CA THR A 115 -14.89 -48.07 6.79
C THR A 115 -14.44 -48.74 8.09
N LEU A 116 -14.03 -47.96 9.11
CA LEU A 116 -13.57 -48.49 10.39
C LEU A 116 -14.71 -49.09 11.22
N VAL A 117 -15.89 -48.49 11.18
CA VAL A 117 -17.07 -48.92 11.95
C VAL A 117 -17.86 -50.00 11.21
N GLY A 118 -17.69 -50.11 9.89
CA GLY A 118 -18.42 -51.07 9.05
C GLY A 118 -19.87 -50.66 8.80
N ILE A 119 -20.16 -49.36 8.76
CA ILE A 119 -21.49 -48.80 8.48
C ILE A 119 -21.43 -47.82 7.31
N ALA A 120 -22.58 -47.46 6.72
CA ALA A 120 -22.68 -46.47 5.65
C ALA A 120 -23.55 -45.30 6.12
N TYR A 121 -23.04 -44.49 7.06
CA TYR A 121 -23.80 -43.44 7.72
C TYR A 121 -23.11 -42.07 7.65
N PHE A 122 -21.82 -42.02 7.96
CA PHE A 122 -21.07 -40.77 8.17
C PHE A 122 -20.58 -40.14 6.88
N GLU A 123 -20.23 -40.93 5.86
CA GLU A 123 -19.62 -40.41 4.64
C GLU A 123 -20.51 -39.39 3.93
N ALA A 124 -21.77 -39.72 3.66
CA ALA A 124 -22.70 -38.80 2.99
C ALA A 124 -22.94 -37.53 3.81
N ARG A 125 -23.05 -37.67 5.13
CA ARG A 125 -23.24 -36.55 6.06
C ARG A 125 -22.04 -35.61 6.06
N PHE A 126 -20.84 -36.17 6.04
CA PHE A 126 -19.60 -35.40 6.07
C PHE A 126 -19.29 -34.76 4.70
N ILE A 127 -19.69 -35.39 3.59
CA ILE A 127 -19.65 -34.75 2.26
C ILE A 127 -20.54 -33.50 2.26
N LEU A 128 -21.75 -33.57 2.79
CA LEU A 128 -22.67 -32.44 2.88
C LEU A 128 -22.16 -31.35 3.86
N LEU A 129 -21.66 -31.75 5.04
CA LEU A 129 -21.02 -30.85 6.01
C LEU A 129 -19.84 -30.11 5.40
N GLY A 130 -18.95 -30.84 4.73
CA GLY A 130 -17.79 -30.27 4.06
C GLY A 130 -18.18 -29.29 2.95
N MET A 131 -19.26 -29.57 2.20
CA MET A 131 -19.81 -28.65 1.21
C MET A 131 -20.40 -27.40 1.88
N GLY A 132 -21.07 -27.50 3.03
CA GLY A 132 -21.50 -26.34 3.82
C GLY A 132 -20.32 -25.45 4.21
N MET A 133 -19.26 -26.03 4.78
CA MET A 133 -18.03 -25.30 5.11
C MET A 133 -17.38 -24.64 3.89
N ALA A 134 -17.35 -25.34 2.74
CA ALA A 134 -16.86 -24.78 1.48
C ALA A 134 -17.75 -23.63 0.98
N TYR A 135 -19.06 -23.75 1.10
CA TYR A 135 -20.02 -22.71 0.75
C TYR A 135 -19.83 -21.47 1.63
N PHE A 136 -19.68 -21.62 2.95
CA PHE A 136 -19.38 -20.51 3.86
C PHE A 136 -18.12 -19.74 3.40
N ALA A 137 -17.03 -20.46 3.13
CA ALA A 137 -15.77 -19.86 2.68
C ALA A 137 -15.92 -19.13 1.33
N LEU A 138 -16.61 -19.74 0.35
CA LEU A 138 -16.88 -19.13 -0.95
C LEU A 138 -17.78 -17.89 -0.85
N SER A 139 -18.89 -18.01 -0.12
CA SER A 139 -19.85 -16.92 0.11
C SER A 139 -19.18 -15.74 0.78
N PHE A 140 -18.29 -15.98 1.75
CA PHE A 140 -17.49 -14.95 2.41
C PHE A 140 -16.60 -14.20 1.41
N LEU A 141 -15.80 -14.93 0.62
CA LEU A 141 -14.88 -14.33 -0.37
C LEU A 141 -15.62 -13.56 -1.47
N ILE A 142 -16.71 -14.13 -1.99
CA ILE A 142 -17.50 -13.53 -3.06
C ILE A 142 -18.23 -12.28 -2.55
N THR A 143 -18.83 -12.34 -1.36
CA THR A 143 -19.51 -11.17 -0.77
C THR A 143 -18.53 -10.03 -0.47
N GLY A 144 -17.29 -10.37 -0.08
CA GLY A 144 -16.24 -9.38 0.18
C GLY A 144 -15.72 -8.68 -1.06
N LEU A 145 -15.50 -9.42 -2.17
CA LEU A 145 -14.79 -8.91 -3.35
C LEU A 145 -15.66 -8.63 -4.57
N SER A 146 -16.85 -9.21 -4.68
CA SER A 146 -17.72 -9.03 -5.84
C SER A 146 -18.53 -7.74 -5.72
N GLU A 147 -18.59 -6.99 -6.81
CA GLU A 147 -19.38 -5.74 -6.89
C GLU A 147 -20.83 -5.98 -7.28
N ARG A 148 -21.17 -7.22 -7.63
CA ARG A 148 -22.53 -7.58 -8.01
C ARG A 148 -23.48 -7.47 -6.83
N HIS A 149 -24.76 -7.30 -7.17
CA HIS A 149 -25.84 -7.29 -6.20
C HIS A 149 -25.78 -8.54 -5.30
N PRO A 150 -26.05 -8.44 -3.98
CA PRO A 150 -25.97 -9.56 -3.04
C PRO A 150 -26.73 -10.81 -3.49
N LEU A 151 -27.90 -10.65 -4.13
CA LEU A 151 -28.65 -11.77 -4.70
C LEU A 151 -27.84 -12.55 -5.76
N ARG A 152 -27.11 -11.84 -6.63
CA ARG A 152 -26.30 -12.46 -7.68
C ARG A 152 -25.08 -13.17 -7.09
N ASN A 153 -24.50 -12.62 -6.03
CA ASN A 153 -23.42 -13.26 -5.27
C ASN A 153 -23.90 -14.54 -4.55
N PHE A 154 -25.09 -14.50 -3.95
CA PHE A 154 -25.74 -15.66 -3.36
C PHE A 154 -25.99 -16.75 -4.40
N LEU A 155 -26.65 -16.40 -5.52
CA LEU A 155 -26.90 -17.34 -6.62
C LEU A 155 -25.62 -17.94 -7.20
N GLY A 156 -24.56 -17.13 -7.35
CA GLY A 156 -23.26 -17.61 -7.81
C GLY A 156 -22.65 -18.61 -6.83
N SER A 157 -22.59 -18.26 -5.54
CA SER A 157 -22.07 -19.12 -4.47
C SER A 157 -22.85 -20.42 -4.30
N LEU A 158 -24.13 -20.43 -4.71
CA LEU A 158 -25.02 -21.59 -4.67
C LEU A 158 -24.71 -22.62 -5.79
N MET A 159 -23.96 -22.26 -6.82
CA MET A 159 -23.72 -23.16 -7.96
C MET A 159 -22.94 -24.45 -7.58
N PRO A 160 -21.83 -24.40 -6.80
CA PRO A 160 -21.17 -25.63 -6.33
C PRO A 160 -22.07 -26.59 -5.52
N PRO A 161 -22.81 -26.16 -4.48
CA PRO A 161 -23.70 -27.08 -3.76
C PRO A 161 -24.86 -27.59 -4.62
N LEU A 162 -25.41 -26.79 -5.53
CA LEU A 162 -26.46 -27.26 -6.45
C LEU A 162 -25.94 -28.32 -7.42
N THR A 163 -24.79 -28.06 -8.03
CA THR A 163 -24.18 -29.01 -8.96
C THR A 163 -23.74 -30.30 -8.26
N LEU A 164 -23.43 -30.25 -6.95
CA LEU A 164 -23.23 -31.45 -6.14
C LEU A 164 -24.53 -32.26 -6.03
N LEU A 165 -25.65 -31.63 -5.66
CA LEU A 165 -26.93 -32.34 -5.56
C LEU A 165 -27.35 -32.94 -6.92
N VAL A 166 -27.17 -32.18 -8.01
CA VAL A 166 -27.49 -32.62 -9.37
C VAL A 166 -26.62 -33.81 -9.80
N SER A 167 -25.33 -33.84 -9.46
CA SER A 167 -24.48 -34.99 -9.77
C SER A 167 -24.73 -36.18 -8.85
N TRP A 168 -25.13 -35.95 -7.60
CA TRP A 168 -25.32 -37.00 -6.60
C TRP A 168 -26.57 -37.86 -6.87
N ILE A 169 -27.69 -37.27 -7.29
CA ILE A 169 -28.96 -37.99 -7.55
C ILE A 169 -28.81 -39.15 -8.55
N PRO A 170 -28.26 -38.98 -9.77
CA PRO A 170 -28.11 -40.09 -10.71
C PRO A 170 -27.08 -41.12 -10.22
N LEU A 171 -26.04 -40.68 -9.51
CA LEU A 171 -25.01 -41.57 -8.96
C LEU A 171 -25.56 -42.48 -7.84
N THR A 172 -26.59 -42.05 -7.10
CA THR A 172 -27.22 -42.91 -6.09
C THR A 172 -28.30 -43.82 -6.65
N TRP A 173 -28.91 -43.46 -7.78
CA TRP A 173 -29.91 -44.29 -8.45
C TRP A 173 -29.31 -45.35 -9.36
N GLN A 174 -28.17 -45.05 -9.98
CA GLN A 174 -27.53 -45.90 -10.99
C GLN A 174 -26.14 -46.41 -10.56
N GLY A 175 -25.50 -45.74 -9.61
CA GLY A 175 -24.20 -46.12 -9.09
C GLY A 175 -24.28 -47.09 -7.92
N ALA A 176 -23.14 -47.71 -7.62
CA ALA A 176 -23.03 -48.75 -6.59
C ALA A 176 -22.21 -48.33 -5.37
N PHE A 177 -21.40 -47.26 -5.47
CA PHE A 177 -20.38 -46.95 -4.47
C PHE A 177 -20.63 -45.64 -3.73
N VAL A 178 -21.12 -44.62 -4.43
CA VAL A 178 -21.46 -43.33 -3.80
C VAL A 178 -22.57 -43.56 -2.76
N PRO A 179 -22.40 -43.08 -1.52
CA PRO A 179 -23.38 -43.32 -0.48
C PRO A 179 -24.72 -42.64 -0.83
N GLN A 180 -25.81 -43.31 -0.47
CA GLN A 180 -27.17 -42.79 -0.63
C GLN A 180 -27.29 -41.44 0.06
N LEU A 181 -27.94 -40.48 -0.61
CA LEU A 181 -28.24 -39.19 0.00
C LEU A 181 -29.14 -39.45 1.23
N PRO A 182 -28.80 -38.92 2.41
CA PRO A 182 -29.66 -39.07 3.59
C PRO A 182 -31.06 -38.56 3.30
N GLN A 183 -32.10 -39.16 3.90
CA GLN A 183 -33.49 -38.73 3.69
C GLN A 183 -33.71 -37.24 4.01
N SER A 184 -32.96 -36.74 4.99
CA SER A 184 -32.92 -35.36 5.43
C SER A 184 -31.89 -34.49 4.67
N GLY A 185 -31.12 -35.05 3.75
CA GLY A 185 -29.94 -34.42 3.14
C GLY A 185 -30.25 -33.11 2.39
N LEU A 186 -31.40 -33.04 1.72
CA LEU A 186 -31.87 -31.80 1.08
C LEU A 186 -32.22 -30.71 2.09
N ALA A 187 -32.93 -31.08 3.16
CA ALA A 187 -33.27 -30.15 4.24
C ALA A 187 -31.99 -29.66 4.94
N MET A 188 -31.06 -30.58 5.21
CA MET A 188 -29.76 -30.26 5.80
C MET A 188 -29.00 -29.25 4.94
N MET A 189 -28.76 -29.53 3.66
CA MET A 189 -28.06 -28.61 2.75
C MET A 189 -28.73 -27.23 2.68
N THR A 190 -30.06 -27.20 2.62
CA THR A 190 -30.82 -25.94 2.59
C THR A 190 -30.60 -25.13 3.86
N ILE A 191 -30.66 -25.77 5.03
CA ILE A 191 -30.40 -25.12 6.31
C ILE A 191 -28.96 -24.62 6.37
N MET A 192 -27.97 -25.42 5.93
CA MET A 192 -26.56 -25.00 5.93
C MET A 192 -26.37 -23.73 5.10
N VAL A 193 -26.85 -23.74 3.86
CA VAL A 193 -26.76 -22.60 2.93
C VAL A 193 -27.38 -21.33 3.53
N ILE A 194 -28.56 -21.44 4.16
CA ILE A 194 -29.24 -20.29 4.78
C ILE A 194 -28.44 -19.80 5.99
N VAL A 195 -28.06 -20.69 6.90
CA VAL A 195 -27.30 -20.34 8.12
C VAL A 195 -25.98 -19.68 7.75
N ASP A 196 -25.24 -20.24 6.79
CA ASP A 196 -23.95 -19.71 6.34
C ASP A 196 -24.11 -18.36 5.64
N ALA A 197 -25.14 -18.20 4.79
CA ALA A 197 -25.43 -16.91 4.14
C ALA A 197 -25.76 -15.83 5.18
N LEU A 198 -26.57 -16.15 6.19
CA LEU A 198 -26.89 -15.23 7.28
C LEU A 198 -25.66 -14.90 8.13
N ALA A 199 -24.82 -15.89 8.43
CA ALA A 199 -23.58 -15.70 9.18
C ALA A 199 -22.61 -14.78 8.44
N VAL A 200 -22.38 -15.02 7.13
CA VAL A 200 -21.53 -14.16 6.29
C VAL A 200 -22.07 -12.72 6.26
N ASN A 201 -23.37 -12.55 6.02
CA ASN A 201 -23.99 -11.23 6.00
C ASN A 201 -23.85 -10.50 7.34
N TYR A 202 -24.02 -11.20 8.46
CA TYR A 202 -23.83 -10.64 9.78
C TYR A 202 -22.38 -10.25 10.04
N ILE A 203 -21.39 -11.07 9.63
CA ILE A 203 -19.97 -10.73 9.78
C ILE A 203 -19.65 -9.44 9.04
N PHE A 204 -20.05 -9.32 7.76
CA PHE A 204 -19.79 -8.10 6.99
C PHE A 204 -20.53 -6.89 7.57
N SER A 205 -21.76 -7.06 8.03
CA SER A 205 -22.51 -5.99 8.70
C SER A 205 -21.82 -5.53 9.98
N ALA A 206 -21.32 -6.46 10.80
CA ALA A 206 -20.62 -6.15 12.04
C ALA A 206 -19.28 -5.42 11.78
N VAL A 207 -18.53 -5.87 10.78
CA VAL A 207 -17.25 -5.26 10.36
C VAL A 207 -17.45 -3.89 9.71
N SER A 208 -18.60 -3.64 9.08
CA SER A 208 -18.93 -2.34 8.47
C SER A 208 -19.28 -1.26 9.50
N ARG A 209 -19.69 -1.64 10.71
CA ARG A 209 -20.21 -0.71 11.73
C ARG A 209 -19.27 0.45 12.09
N PRO A 210 -17.96 0.26 12.35
CA PRO A 210 -17.06 1.36 12.69
C PRO A 210 -17.00 2.39 11.56
N PHE A 211 -16.77 1.93 10.34
CA PHE A 211 -16.70 2.77 9.13
C PHE A 211 -18.00 3.53 8.84
N GLU A 212 -19.16 2.88 9.00
CA GLU A 212 -20.47 3.52 8.79
C GLU A 212 -20.76 4.55 9.88
N ARG A 213 -20.39 4.26 11.13
CA ARG A 213 -20.58 5.14 12.29
C ARG A 213 -19.76 6.41 12.17
N ASP A 214 -18.49 6.30 11.82
CA ASP A 214 -17.55 7.41 11.96
C ASP A 214 -17.24 8.13 10.64
N LEU A 215 -17.29 7.41 9.51
CA LEU A 215 -16.91 7.92 8.18
C LEU A 215 -18.06 7.88 7.16
N GLY A 216 -19.17 7.21 7.46
CA GLY A 216 -20.28 7.06 6.51
C GLY A 216 -19.93 6.23 5.26
N ILE A 217 -18.89 5.39 5.34
CA ILE A 217 -18.46 4.51 4.24
C ILE A 217 -18.73 3.05 4.58
N SER A 218 -18.97 2.23 3.56
CA SER A 218 -19.20 0.80 3.75
C SER A 218 -17.87 0.04 3.86
N GLY A 219 -17.68 -0.75 4.91
CA GLY A 219 -16.52 -1.62 5.09
C GLY A 219 -16.28 -2.59 3.91
N PRO A 220 -17.31 -3.33 3.43
CA PRO A 220 -17.16 -4.17 2.23
C PRO A 220 -16.80 -3.38 0.97
N GLY A 221 -17.30 -2.14 0.86
CA GLY A 221 -16.93 -1.25 -0.25
C GLY A 221 -15.47 -0.81 -0.18
N LEU A 222 -14.96 -0.52 1.03
CA LEU A 222 -13.55 -0.20 1.25
C LEU A 222 -12.65 -1.39 0.87
N LEU A 223 -13.05 -2.62 1.26
CA LEU A 223 -12.34 -3.84 0.86
C LEU A 223 -12.30 -4.02 -0.66
N ARG A 224 -13.42 -3.78 -1.36
CA ARG A 224 -13.47 -3.83 -2.84
C ARG A 224 -12.62 -2.75 -3.48
N ALA A 225 -12.70 -1.53 -2.98
CA ALA A 225 -11.92 -0.40 -3.47
C ALA A 225 -10.41 -0.64 -3.32
N PHE A 226 -10.00 -1.19 -2.18
CA PHE A 226 -8.64 -1.66 -1.97
C PHE A 226 -8.28 -2.81 -2.92
N GLY A 227 -9.20 -3.76 -3.13
CA GLY A 227 -9.03 -4.85 -4.10
C GLY A 227 -8.78 -4.34 -5.52
N HIS A 228 -9.45 -3.27 -5.96
CA HIS A 228 -9.19 -2.66 -7.27
C HIS A 228 -7.79 -2.07 -7.36
N ALA A 229 -7.40 -1.29 -6.36
CA ALA A 229 -6.10 -0.63 -6.36
C ALA A 229 -4.94 -1.65 -6.28
N TYR A 230 -5.10 -2.72 -5.50
CA TYR A 230 -4.02 -3.67 -5.23
C TYR A 230 -3.98 -4.86 -6.19
N LEU A 231 -5.14 -5.34 -6.67
CA LEU A 231 -5.24 -6.56 -7.47
C LEU A 231 -5.43 -6.30 -8.96
N VAL A 232 -5.86 -5.10 -9.35
CA VAL A 232 -6.16 -4.73 -10.74
C VAL A 232 -5.42 -3.45 -11.15
N ASP A 233 -4.56 -2.91 -10.27
CA ASP A 233 -3.84 -1.65 -10.48
C ASP A 233 -4.78 -0.49 -10.88
N ASN A 234 -5.98 -0.45 -10.29
CA ASN A 234 -6.98 0.58 -10.55
C ASN A 234 -7.27 1.39 -9.27
N PRO A 235 -6.69 2.60 -9.10
CA PRO A 235 -6.85 3.40 -7.89
C PRO A 235 -8.21 4.09 -7.79
N ILE A 236 -8.93 4.27 -8.91
CA ILE A 236 -10.12 5.14 -9.01
C ILE A 236 -11.22 4.80 -7.97
N PRO A 237 -11.59 3.52 -7.72
CA PRO A 237 -12.61 3.20 -6.72
C PRO A 237 -12.19 3.60 -5.29
N PHE A 238 -10.90 3.49 -4.97
CA PHE A 238 -10.35 3.90 -3.68
C PHE A 238 -10.34 5.42 -3.56
N GLU A 239 -9.79 6.11 -4.57
CA GLU A 239 -9.77 7.58 -4.62
C GLU A 239 -11.18 8.16 -4.45
N ARG A 240 -12.18 7.68 -5.20
CA ARG A 240 -13.58 8.13 -5.07
C ARG A 240 -14.16 7.91 -3.67
N MET A 241 -13.75 6.84 -2.98
CA MET A 241 -14.22 6.59 -1.61
C MET A 241 -13.57 7.58 -0.63
N MET A 242 -12.26 7.80 -0.75
CA MET A 242 -11.54 8.76 0.10
C MET A 242 -12.02 10.19 -0.16
N THR A 243 -12.29 10.57 -1.41
CA THR A 243 -12.83 11.89 -1.77
C THR A 243 -14.18 12.20 -1.12
N ARG A 244 -15.00 11.18 -0.77
CA ARG A 244 -16.28 11.39 -0.07
C ARG A 244 -16.11 11.80 1.40
N ILE A 245 -14.98 11.42 2.00
CA ILE A 245 -14.64 11.72 3.40
C ILE A 245 -13.52 12.76 3.50
N ALA A 246 -13.16 13.37 2.37
CA ALA A 246 -12.10 14.36 2.29
C ALA A 246 -12.47 15.65 3.02
N VAL A 247 -11.43 16.40 3.38
CA VAL A 247 -11.55 17.80 3.76
C VAL A 247 -10.93 18.67 2.68
N GLU A 248 -11.53 19.83 2.43
CA GLU A 248 -10.87 20.85 1.60
C GLU A 248 -9.84 21.58 2.48
N GLN A 249 -8.59 21.61 2.01
CA GLN A 249 -7.47 22.22 2.70
C GLN A 249 -6.68 23.09 1.73
N ASP A 250 -6.19 24.22 2.22
CA ASP A 250 -5.18 24.99 1.53
C ASP A 250 -3.79 24.51 2.00
N VAL A 251 -2.94 24.12 1.05
CA VAL A 251 -1.64 23.48 1.33
C VAL A 251 -0.52 24.32 0.76
N PRO A 252 0.50 24.71 1.57
CA PRO A 252 1.63 25.47 1.08
C PRO A 252 2.38 24.75 -0.04
N ILE A 253 3.00 25.53 -0.92
CA ILE A 253 3.93 25.01 -1.91
C ILE A 253 4.96 26.08 -2.22
N GLU A 254 6.21 25.66 -2.35
CA GLU A 254 7.33 26.57 -2.44
C GLU A 254 8.30 26.06 -3.51
N VAL A 255 8.92 26.99 -4.22
CA VAL A 255 9.86 26.65 -5.29
C VAL A 255 11.19 27.37 -5.08
N LEU A 256 12.27 26.64 -5.32
CA LEU A 256 13.60 27.19 -5.55
C LEU A 256 13.86 27.16 -7.05
N VAL A 257 14.07 28.33 -7.65
CA VAL A 257 14.36 28.48 -9.08
C VAL A 257 15.83 28.83 -9.26
N VAL A 258 16.51 28.08 -10.11
CA VAL A 258 17.89 28.36 -10.51
C VAL A 258 17.91 28.84 -11.96
N ARG A 259 18.48 30.02 -12.19
CA ARG A 259 18.69 30.59 -13.52
C ARG A 259 20.17 30.74 -13.85
N SER A 260 20.52 30.63 -15.12
CA SER A 260 21.82 31.02 -15.65
C SER A 260 21.57 31.96 -16.81
N GLY A 261 21.77 33.26 -16.58
CA GLY A 261 21.20 34.29 -17.45
C GLY A 261 19.68 34.20 -17.45
N ASP A 262 19.08 34.11 -18.64
CA ASP A 262 17.61 34.02 -18.81
C ASP A 262 17.09 32.57 -18.81
N GLU A 263 17.98 31.58 -18.82
CA GLU A 263 17.63 30.15 -18.86
C GLU A 263 17.30 29.64 -17.45
N ILE A 264 16.17 28.93 -17.29
CA ILE A 264 15.86 28.17 -16.07
C ILE A 264 16.59 26.83 -16.17
N VAL A 265 17.56 26.60 -15.28
CA VAL A 265 18.43 25.42 -15.32
C VAL A 265 17.89 24.30 -14.43
N ALA A 266 17.31 24.68 -13.29
CA ALA A 266 16.66 23.76 -12.37
C ALA A 266 15.53 24.43 -11.61
N VAL A 267 14.56 23.62 -11.21
CA VAL A 267 13.52 24.01 -10.26
C VAL A 267 13.40 22.90 -9.22
N ALA A 268 13.54 23.26 -7.95
CA ALA A 268 13.22 22.37 -6.85
C ALA A 268 11.90 22.79 -6.21
N VAL A 269 11.00 21.85 -5.98
CA VAL A 269 9.70 22.08 -5.35
C VAL A 269 9.70 21.45 -3.97
N THR A 270 9.51 22.26 -2.93
CA THR A 270 9.27 21.76 -1.58
C THR A 270 7.79 21.46 -1.44
N LEU A 271 7.48 20.17 -1.30
CA LEU A 271 6.13 19.65 -1.37
C LEU A 271 5.58 19.42 0.04
N TYR A 272 4.56 20.20 0.42
CA TYR A 272 3.80 20.02 1.66
C TYR A 272 2.51 19.20 1.45
N VAL A 273 2.24 18.82 0.20
CA VAL A 273 1.30 17.74 -0.12
C VAL A 273 2.02 16.43 0.13
N HIS A 274 1.64 15.74 1.20
CA HIS A 274 2.26 14.45 1.53
C HIS A 274 2.03 13.45 0.37
N PRO A 275 3.07 12.76 -0.13
CA PRO A 275 2.88 11.69 -1.10
C PRO A 275 2.16 10.51 -0.45
N GLY A 276 1.04 10.05 -1.01
CA GLY A 276 0.37 8.89 -0.42
C GLY A 276 -1.02 8.61 -0.95
N PRO A 277 -1.67 7.54 -0.44
CA PRO A 277 -1.20 6.70 0.66
C PRO A 277 -0.22 5.58 0.29
N PHE A 278 -0.26 5.04 -0.95
CA PHE A 278 0.67 4.01 -1.45
C PHE A 278 0.46 3.75 -2.94
N ARG A 279 1.48 3.15 -3.59
CA ARG A 279 1.49 2.81 -5.03
C ARG A 279 1.11 4.03 -5.87
N ASP A 280 0.05 3.91 -6.67
CA ASP A 280 -0.45 4.98 -7.54
C ASP A 280 -1.80 5.52 -7.04
N ILE A 281 -2.08 5.52 -5.74
CA ILE A 281 -3.30 6.14 -5.21
C ILE A 281 -3.00 7.59 -4.82
N GLY A 282 -3.89 8.52 -5.17
CA GLY A 282 -3.84 9.89 -4.66
C GLY A 282 -2.54 10.61 -5.03
N SER A 283 -1.91 11.28 -4.06
CA SER A 283 -0.65 12.01 -4.23
C SER A 283 0.61 11.13 -4.26
N SER A 284 0.51 9.80 -4.19
CA SER A 284 1.68 8.91 -4.11
C SER A 284 2.73 9.14 -5.20
N ALA A 285 2.27 9.42 -6.42
CA ALA A 285 3.12 9.66 -7.59
C ALA A 285 3.51 11.13 -7.82
N LEU A 286 2.98 12.05 -7.00
CA LEU A 286 3.09 13.48 -7.22
C LEU A 286 4.54 13.99 -7.36
N PRO A 287 5.54 13.48 -6.60
CA PRO A 287 6.94 13.88 -6.82
C PRO A 287 7.41 13.69 -8.26
N SER A 288 7.20 12.50 -8.83
CA SER A 288 7.60 12.21 -10.22
C SER A 288 6.79 12.99 -11.25
N VAL A 289 5.52 13.25 -10.98
CA VAL A 289 4.65 14.07 -11.85
C VAL A 289 5.15 15.51 -11.91
N ILE A 290 5.56 16.08 -10.77
CA ILE A 290 6.13 17.43 -10.70
C ILE A 290 7.46 17.49 -11.47
N ILE A 291 8.35 16.50 -11.25
CA ILE A 291 9.65 16.44 -11.95
C ILE A 291 9.45 16.43 -13.47
N ASN A 292 8.58 15.55 -13.97
CA ASN A 292 8.30 15.44 -15.40
C ASN A 292 7.65 16.72 -15.96
N HIS A 293 6.71 17.32 -15.22
CA HIS A 293 6.07 18.58 -15.63
C HIS A 293 7.10 19.71 -15.80
N ILE A 294 8.05 19.83 -14.88
CA ILE A 294 9.13 20.83 -14.97
C ILE A 294 10.00 20.60 -16.20
N GLU A 295 10.43 19.36 -16.42
CA GLU A 295 11.27 19.00 -17.57
C GLU A 295 10.57 19.22 -18.90
N GLU A 296 9.32 18.77 -19.03
CA GLU A 296 8.54 18.89 -20.27
C GLU A 296 8.21 20.35 -20.60
N LYS A 297 7.87 21.16 -19.59
CA LYS A 297 7.42 22.53 -19.79
C LYS A 297 8.54 23.56 -19.87
N TYR A 298 9.59 23.40 -19.06
CA TYR A 298 10.66 24.38 -18.93
C TYR A 298 12.00 23.91 -19.48
N GLY A 299 12.15 22.63 -19.84
CA GLY A 299 13.45 22.06 -20.26
C GLY A 299 14.51 22.07 -19.15
N ALA A 300 14.09 22.28 -17.90
CA ALA A 300 14.94 22.41 -16.72
C ALA A 300 14.96 21.10 -15.93
N ILE A 301 15.99 20.88 -15.11
CA ILE A 301 16.00 19.73 -14.21
C ILE A 301 15.01 19.96 -13.06
N GLY A 302 14.01 19.08 -12.94
CA GLY A 302 13.06 19.07 -11.83
C GLY A 302 13.60 18.31 -10.61
N LEU A 303 13.45 18.89 -9.43
CA LEU A 303 13.73 18.27 -8.13
C LEU A 303 12.50 18.42 -7.24
N VAL A 304 12.29 17.46 -6.33
CA VAL A 304 11.26 17.55 -5.31
C VAL A 304 11.87 17.29 -3.95
N PHE A 305 11.53 18.14 -2.99
CA PHE A 305 11.88 17.97 -1.59
C PHE A 305 10.62 17.65 -0.79
N HIS A 306 10.74 16.80 0.23
CA HIS A 306 9.68 16.59 1.20
C HIS A 306 9.64 17.79 2.16
N GLY A 307 8.51 18.49 2.23
CA GLY A 307 8.26 19.54 3.22
C GLY A 307 7.69 18.95 4.51
N THR A 308 7.65 19.74 5.58
CA THR A 308 6.98 19.34 6.83
C THR A 308 5.48 19.13 6.60
N CYS A 309 5.05 17.90 6.41
CA CYS A 309 3.66 17.51 6.27
C CYS A 309 3.45 16.11 6.83
N THR A 310 2.21 15.73 7.11
CA THR A 310 1.88 14.35 7.50
C THR A 310 0.86 13.78 6.53
N HIS A 311 0.46 12.53 6.72
CA HIS A 311 -0.64 11.89 5.99
C HIS A 311 -1.96 12.67 5.97
N HIS A 312 -2.14 13.67 6.84
CA HIS A 312 -3.27 14.61 6.79
C HIS A 312 -3.32 15.39 5.48
N GLN A 313 -2.17 15.63 4.83
CA GLN A 313 -2.04 16.34 3.56
C GLN A 313 -2.04 15.41 2.33
N ASN A 314 -2.31 14.10 2.50
CA ASN A 314 -2.48 13.19 1.37
C ASN A 314 -3.65 13.65 0.49
N LEU A 315 -3.42 13.83 -0.81
CA LEU A 315 -4.52 14.07 -1.74
C LEU A 315 -5.36 12.81 -1.89
N THR A 316 -6.68 12.98 -1.89
CA THR A 316 -7.59 11.84 -2.08
C THR A 316 -7.61 11.31 -3.50
N SER A 317 -7.25 12.13 -4.49
CA SER A 317 -7.26 11.77 -5.91
C SER A 317 -6.26 12.62 -6.72
N LYS A 318 -5.90 12.12 -7.90
CA LYS A 318 -5.10 12.85 -8.89
C LYS A 318 -5.86 14.01 -9.54
N ASP A 319 -7.17 14.12 -9.33
CA ASP A 319 -8.00 15.21 -9.85
C ASP A 319 -7.51 16.61 -9.40
N ASP A 320 -6.78 16.70 -8.28
CA ASP A 320 -6.20 17.95 -7.78
C ASP A 320 -4.80 18.26 -8.35
N PHE A 321 -4.16 17.34 -9.08
CA PHE A 321 -2.82 17.55 -9.66
C PHE A 321 -2.74 18.79 -10.56
N PRO A 322 -3.71 19.05 -11.47
CA PRO A 322 -3.64 20.25 -12.31
C PRO A 322 -3.59 21.55 -11.51
N ARG A 323 -4.20 21.61 -10.32
CA ARG A 323 -4.15 22.79 -9.44
C ARG A 323 -2.76 22.96 -8.82
N VAL A 324 -2.17 21.87 -8.37
CA VAL A 324 -0.81 21.86 -7.82
C VAL A 324 0.19 22.33 -8.88
N LEU A 325 0.13 21.75 -10.09
CA LEU A 325 1.03 22.09 -11.19
C LEU A 325 0.87 23.55 -11.65
N ALA A 326 -0.37 24.04 -11.71
CA ALA A 326 -0.65 25.44 -12.06
C ALA A 326 -0.07 26.44 -11.02
N GLU A 327 -0.12 26.11 -9.73
CA GLU A 327 0.49 26.95 -8.71
C GLU A 327 2.02 26.91 -8.79
N ILE A 328 2.63 25.75 -9.04
CA ILE A 328 4.08 25.64 -9.32
C ILE A 328 4.48 26.55 -10.49
N ASP A 329 3.72 26.51 -11.59
CA ASP A 329 3.98 27.36 -12.76
C ASP A 329 3.91 28.85 -12.41
N ARG A 330 2.92 29.25 -11.60
CA ARG A 330 2.76 30.62 -11.12
C ARG A 330 3.95 31.05 -10.28
N LEU A 331 4.45 30.19 -9.40
CA LEU A 331 5.60 30.50 -8.55
C LEU A 331 6.89 30.61 -9.36
N ILE A 332 7.14 29.69 -10.30
CA ILE A 332 8.31 29.75 -11.18
C ILE A 332 8.36 31.07 -11.96
N ALA A 333 7.20 31.53 -12.44
CA ALA A 333 7.07 32.78 -13.21
C ALA A 333 7.34 34.04 -12.36
N ASN A 334 7.01 34.01 -11.07
CA ASN A 334 7.15 35.17 -10.18
C ASN A 334 8.47 35.20 -9.42
N ALA A 335 9.19 34.08 -9.33
CA ALA A 335 10.40 33.95 -8.55
C ALA A 335 11.49 34.94 -8.98
N GLU A 336 11.83 35.86 -8.08
CA GLU A 336 13.00 36.73 -8.18
C GLU A 336 14.26 35.94 -7.80
N THR A 337 15.35 36.08 -8.58
CA THR A 337 16.60 35.34 -8.37
C THR A 337 17.76 36.27 -8.08
N HIS A 338 18.67 35.85 -7.20
CA HIS A 338 19.87 36.59 -6.82
C HIS A 338 21.14 35.84 -7.23
N SER A 339 22.13 36.55 -7.77
CA SER A 339 23.42 35.97 -8.18
C SER A 339 24.36 35.67 -7.00
N GLU A 340 23.99 36.09 -5.79
CA GLU A 340 24.75 35.86 -4.57
C GLU A 340 23.90 35.16 -3.52
N VAL A 341 24.49 34.19 -2.82
CA VAL A 341 23.84 33.44 -1.75
C VAL A 341 24.66 33.49 -0.47
N GLY A 342 23.99 33.39 0.67
CA GLY A 342 24.63 33.17 1.97
C GLY A 342 24.59 31.70 2.34
N GLY A 343 25.74 31.10 2.67
CA GLY A 343 25.84 29.66 2.96
C GLY A 343 26.18 28.82 1.71
N PRO A 344 25.95 27.49 1.75
CA PRO A 344 25.29 26.74 2.83
C PRO A 344 26.05 26.76 4.16
N VAL A 345 25.33 26.91 5.28
CA VAL A 345 25.85 26.80 6.65
C VAL A 345 25.24 25.57 7.32
N TRP A 346 26.09 24.68 7.84
CA TRP A 346 25.66 23.51 8.60
C TRP A 346 25.65 23.81 10.10
N SER A 347 24.52 23.58 10.75
CA SER A 347 24.33 23.73 12.19
C SER A 347 23.90 22.41 12.82
N ASP A 348 24.56 22.03 13.92
CA ASP A 348 24.18 20.89 14.76
C ASP A 348 23.49 21.41 16.02
N GLU A 349 22.17 21.28 16.07
CA GLU A 349 21.33 21.75 17.19
C GLU A 349 20.90 20.57 18.08
N GLY A 350 21.61 19.43 18.01
CA GLY A 350 21.31 18.23 18.79
C GLY A 350 20.60 17.17 17.94
N LYS A 351 19.32 16.87 18.25
CA LYS A 351 18.57 15.87 17.47
C LYS A 351 18.44 16.32 16.02
N PHE A 352 18.07 17.57 15.80
CA PHE A 352 17.89 18.15 14.48
C PHE A 352 19.13 18.91 14.02
N LYS A 353 19.54 18.67 12.79
CA LYS A 353 20.63 19.38 12.10
C LYS A 353 20.05 20.14 10.94
N VAL A 354 20.57 21.34 10.68
CA VAL A 354 19.97 22.26 9.72
C VAL A 354 21.03 22.82 8.79
N TRP A 355 20.76 22.75 7.49
CA TRP A 355 21.49 23.48 6.47
C TRP A 355 20.75 24.74 6.11
N THR A 356 21.42 25.88 6.26
CA THR A 356 20.82 27.18 5.97
C THR A 356 21.44 27.79 4.72
N ILE A 357 20.60 28.13 3.74
CA ILE A 357 20.99 28.81 2.50
C ILE A 357 20.10 30.01 2.30
N PHE A 358 20.68 31.19 2.18
CA PHE A 358 19.95 32.42 1.96
C PHE A 358 20.07 32.87 0.50
N SER A 359 18.96 33.34 -0.06
CA SER A 359 18.96 34.08 -1.32
C SER A 359 18.11 35.34 -1.15
N GLY A 360 18.74 36.51 -1.32
CA GLY A 360 18.13 37.78 -0.93
C GLY A 360 17.70 37.76 0.54
N ASP A 361 16.42 38.03 0.75
CA ASP A 361 15.74 38.06 2.06
C ASP A 361 14.98 36.76 2.37
N ASP A 362 15.15 35.71 1.57
CA ASP A 362 14.54 34.41 1.81
C ASP A 362 15.57 33.37 2.25
N VAL A 363 15.10 32.32 2.91
CA VAL A 363 15.95 31.24 3.42
C VAL A 363 15.38 29.86 3.08
N LEU A 364 16.25 28.96 2.64
CA LEU A 364 16.03 27.52 2.57
C LEU A 364 16.72 26.86 3.77
N ALA A 365 15.97 26.08 4.53
CA ALA A 365 16.41 25.29 5.66
C ALA A 365 16.17 23.79 5.37
N ILE A 366 17.23 23.03 5.12
CA ILE A 366 17.14 21.57 4.98
C ILE A 366 17.44 20.94 6.33
N THR A 367 16.47 20.22 6.88
CA THR A 367 16.50 19.65 8.23
C THR A 367 16.67 18.14 8.17
N THR A 368 17.41 17.57 9.11
CA THR A 368 17.53 16.11 9.28
C THR A 368 17.58 15.77 10.76
N SER A 369 16.90 14.70 11.17
CA SER A 369 17.00 14.14 12.52
C SER A 369 18.04 13.01 12.61
N TYR A 370 18.73 12.67 11.52
CA TYR A 370 19.74 11.61 11.49
C TYR A 370 20.79 11.79 12.61
N PRO A 371 21.18 10.72 13.34
CA PRO A 371 20.83 9.32 13.13
C PRO A 371 19.50 8.86 13.74
N HIS A 372 18.75 9.77 14.37
CA HIS A 372 17.42 9.44 14.91
C HIS A 372 16.42 9.25 13.77
N PHE A 373 15.38 8.46 14.05
CA PHE A 373 14.24 8.34 13.16
C PHE A 373 13.16 9.32 13.58
N THR A 374 12.75 10.18 12.66
CA THR A 374 11.48 10.90 12.68
C THR A 374 10.71 10.43 11.45
N ASP A 375 9.43 10.09 11.59
CA ASP A 375 8.62 9.69 10.43
C ASP A 375 8.27 10.94 9.63
N ASP A 376 7.20 11.64 10.01
CA ASP A 376 6.82 12.92 9.41
C ASP A 376 6.95 14.05 10.43
N ILE A 377 7.12 15.28 9.96
CA ILE A 377 6.99 16.48 10.79
C ILE A 377 5.73 17.23 10.37
N SER A 378 4.80 17.43 11.29
CA SER A 378 3.51 18.03 10.93
C SER A 378 3.64 19.43 10.32
N LEU A 379 2.72 19.74 9.41
CA LEU A 379 2.66 21.04 8.73
C LEU A 379 2.59 22.22 9.70
N GLU A 380 1.88 22.06 10.82
CA GLU A 380 1.75 23.10 11.83
C GLU A 380 3.07 23.36 12.56
N VAL A 381 3.86 22.32 12.84
CA VAL A 381 5.19 22.46 13.45
C VAL A 381 6.15 23.20 12.50
N GLY A 382 6.12 22.90 11.20
CA GLY A 382 6.88 23.66 10.21
C GLY A 382 6.44 25.13 10.12
N LYS A 383 5.13 25.41 10.14
CA LYS A 383 4.61 26.80 10.18
C LYS A 383 5.07 27.56 11.43
N GLN A 384 5.09 26.90 12.58
CA GLN A 384 5.60 27.48 13.83
C GLN A 384 7.10 27.77 13.75
N ALA A 385 7.89 26.87 13.18
CA ALA A 385 9.32 27.09 12.94
C ALA A 385 9.56 28.30 12.03
N ALA A 386 8.85 28.38 10.90
CA ALA A 386 8.93 29.50 9.96
C ALA A 386 8.50 30.84 10.61
N ALA A 387 7.45 30.82 11.43
CA ALA A 387 7.00 32.00 12.17
C ALA A 387 8.04 32.47 13.20
N LEU A 388 8.65 31.56 13.94
CA LEU A 388 9.69 31.89 14.92
C LEU A 388 10.96 32.44 14.25
N VAL A 389 11.34 31.90 13.09
CA VAL A 389 12.43 32.45 12.27
C VAL A 389 12.16 33.91 11.92
N ARG A 390 10.99 34.23 11.36
CA ARG A 390 10.62 35.62 11.00
C ARG A 390 10.53 36.54 12.21
N GLN A 391 10.13 36.01 13.37
CA GLN A 391 10.10 36.77 14.62
C GLN A 391 11.52 37.13 15.09
N ARG A 392 12.47 36.18 15.02
CA ARG A 392 13.86 36.38 15.48
C ARG A 392 14.71 37.15 14.48
N VAL A 393 14.41 37.03 13.19
CA VAL A 393 15.13 37.67 12.09
C VAL A 393 14.12 38.42 11.20
N PRO A 394 13.70 39.64 11.58
CA PRO A 394 12.63 40.37 10.87
C PRO A 394 12.95 40.74 9.41
N SER A 395 14.22 40.66 9.00
CA SER A 395 14.62 40.86 7.60
C SER A 395 14.28 39.68 6.71
N ILE A 396 13.99 38.49 7.27
CA ILE A 396 13.63 37.33 6.48
C ILE A 396 12.16 37.42 6.06
N ARG A 397 11.93 37.37 4.75
CA ARG A 397 10.60 37.42 4.12
C ARG A 397 9.98 36.02 4.10
N GLY A 398 10.60 35.07 3.41
CA GLY A 398 10.15 33.69 3.27
C GLY A 398 11.09 32.68 3.92
N VAL A 399 10.52 31.58 4.41
CA VAL A 399 11.26 30.49 5.08
C VAL A 399 10.78 29.17 4.49
N CYS A 400 11.63 28.56 3.66
CA CYS A 400 11.38 27.26 3.07
C CYS A 400 12.02 26.18 3.93
N ILE A 401 11.21 25.20 4.38
CA ILE A 401 11.67 24.15 5.29
C ILE A 401 11.50 22.80 4.62
N VAL A 402 12.62 22.12 4.41
CA VAL A 402 12.72 20.76 3.87
C VAL A 402 13.03 19.79 5.00
N ASP A 403 12.32 18.67 5.04
CA ASP A 403 12.71 17.50 5.82
C ASP A 403 13.46 16.53 4.90
N ALA A 404 14.68 16.17 5.28
CA ALA A 404 15.52 15.27 4.52
C ALA A 404 14.93 13.85 4.42
N HIS A 405 14.12 13.44 5.40
CA HIS A 405 13.44 12.14 5.41
C HIS A 405 14.37 10.96 5.05
N ASN A 406 15.52 10.88 5.72
CA ASN A 406 16.68 10.11 5.27
C ASN A 406 17.19 9.07 6.29
N CYS A 407 16.35 8.64 7.23
CA CYS A 407 16.65 7.56 8.17
C CYS A 407 15.37 6.86 8.66
N ILE A 408 15.16 5.58 8.34
CA ILE A 408 14.03 4.81 8.88
C ILE A 408 14.42 3.90 10.05
N GLY A 409 13.71 4.01 11.16
CA GLY A 409 13.81 3.16 12.35
C GLY A 409 12.58 2.28 12.61
N GLU A 410 12.54 1.61 13.77
CA GLU A 410 11.42 0.73 14.16
C GLU A 410 10.29 1.45 14.92
N ASP A 411 10.61 2.54 15.64
CA ASP A 411 9.75 3.10 16.69
C ASP A 411 9.44 4.61 16.57
N ALA A 412 9.59 5.25 15.41
CA ALA A 412 9.22 6.67 15.31
C ALA A 412 7.72 6.87 15.05
N VAL A 413 7.26 7.98 15.60
CA VAL A 413 5.95 8.58 15.42
C VAL A 413 6.19 9.92 14.71
N SER A 414 5.21 10.38 13.95
CA SER A 414 5.24 11.74 13.41
C SER A 414 5.36 12.77 14.55
N VAL A 415 6.11 13.84 14.31
CA VAL A 415 6.26 14.97 15.24
C VAL A 415 5.04 15.88 15.10
N MET A 416 4.17 15.81 16.09
CA MET A 416 2.91 16.53 16.13
C MET A 416 3.00 17.75 17.06
N PRO A 417 2.11 18.75 16.90
CA PRO A 417 2.09 19.90 17.80
C PRO A 417 1.88 19.47 19.27
N GLY A 418 2.72 19.98 20.16
CA GLY A 418 2.69 19.65 21.59
C GLY A 418 3.63 18.51 22.01
N ASP A 419 4.27 17.83 21.04
CA ASP A 419 5.33 16.87 21.35
C ASP A 419 6.62 17.61 21.78
N PRO A 420 7.42 17.05 22.70
CA PRO A 420 8.73 17.62 23.05
C PRO A 420 9.66 17.81 21.84
N ASP A 421 9.59 16.87 20.89
CA ASP A 421 10.34 16.92 19.63
C ASP A 421 9.92 18.10 18.75
N ALA A 422 8.66 18.55 18.83
CA ALA A 422 8.17 19.69 18.07
C ALA A 422 8.78 21.00 18.58
N GLU A 423 8.85 21.17 19.90
CA GLU A 423 9.51 22.33 20.51
C GLU A 423 11.00 22.37 20.16
N GLU A 424 11.69 21.22 20.26
CA GLU A 424 13.10 21.09 19.89
C GLU A 424 13.32 21.40 18.39
N TYR A 425 12.44 20.91 17.51
CA TYR A 425 12.50 21.19 16.07
C TYR A 425 12.36 22.68 15.77
N VAL A 426 11.31 23.32 16.29
CA VAL A 426 11.04 24.75 16.11
C VAL A 426 12.21 25.60 16.60
N ALA A 427 12.76 25.27 17.77
CA ALA A 427 13.92 25.96 18.33
C ALA A 427 15.18 25.76 17.48
N SER A 428 15.44 24.54 17.01
CA SER A 428 16.61 24.18 16.20
C SER A 428 16.64 24.93 14.87
N VAL A 429 15.52 24.93 14.13
CA VAL A 429 15.41 25.67 12.86
C VAL A 429 15.62 27.17 13.07
N ALA A 430 14.96 27.74 14.08
CA ALA A 430 15.11 29.17 14.37
C ALA A 430 16.53 29.55 14.84
N SER A 431 17.17 28.69 15.64
CA SER A 431 18.56 28.86 16.12
C SER A 431 19.54 28.83 14.96
N ALA A 432 19.44 27.83 14.10
CA ALA A 432 20.31 27.67 12.94
C ALA A 432 20.22 28.85 11.97
N VAL A 433 19.01 29.28 11.63
CA VAL A 433 18.81 30.44 10.73
C VAL A 433 19.33 31.72 11.38
N PHE A 434 19.06 31.94 12.67
CA PHE A 434 19.57 33.11 13.40
C PHE A 434 21.11 33.13 13.45
N GLY A 435 21.75 31.99 13.71
CA GLY A 435 23.20 31.86 13.74
C GLY A 435 23.86 32.08 12.37
N ALA A 436 23.15 31.76 11.29
CA ALA A 436 23.66 31.85 9.93
C ALA A 436 23.29 33.16 9.20
N VAL A 437 22.42 34.02 9.75
CA VAL A 437 21.91 35.22 9.05
C VAL A 437 23.00 36.14 8.51
N ASN A 438 24.10 36.28 9.24
CA ASN A 438 25.23 37.13 8.89
C ASN A 438 26.27 36.42 7.99
N ALA A 439 25.96 35.24 7.47
CA ALA A 439 26.82 34.54 6.53
C ALA A 439 27.08 35.43 5.29
N PRO A 440 28.35 35.63 4.88
CA PRO A 440 28.68 36.48 3.74
C PRO A 440 27.90 36.05 2.49
N ARG A 441 27.25 37.02 1.82
CA ARG A 441 26.67 36.82 0.49
C ARG A 441 27.80 36.76 -0.53
N ARG A 442 27.80 35.72 -1.37
CA ARG A 442 28.88 35.45 -2.34
C ARG A 442 28.30 34.97 -3.66
N PRO A 443 28.97 35.24 -4.79
CA PRO A 443 28.55 34.71 -6.09
C PRO A 443 28.36 33.19 -6.06
N VAL A 444 27.29 32.73 -6.70
CA VAL A 444 26.90 31.32 -6.72
C VAL A 444 27.11 30.71 -8.10
N GLU A 445 27.67 29.50 -8.11
CA GLU A 445 27.66 28.61 -9.28
C GLU A 445 26.87 27.35 -8.91
N VAL A 446 26.08 26.84 -9.85
CA VAL A 446 25.23 25.67 -9.64
C VAL A 446 25.51 24.62 -10.71
N GLY A 447 25.59 23.36 -10.28
CA GLY A 447 25.62 22.19 -11.13
C GLY A 447 24.48 21.25 -10.75
N VAL A 448 23.78 20.69 -11.73
CA VAL A 448 22.61 19.84 -11.49
C VAL A 448 22.52 18.75 -12.54
N TYR A 449 22.20 17.54 -12.10
CA TYR A 449 21.96 16.42 -13.00
C TYR A 449 21.01 15.41 -12.36
N ARG A 450 20.14 14.82 -13.18
CA ARG A 450 19.22 13.74 -12.80
C ARG A 450 19.48 12.49 -13.62
N LEU A 451 19.62 11.35 -12.95
CA LEU A 451 19.81 10.03 -13.55
C LEU A 451 18.55 9.19 -13.36
N THR A 452 18.00 8.68 -14.47
CA THR A 452 16.85 7.76 -14.50
C THR A 452 17.19 6.41 -15.15
N ASP A 453 18.16 6.39 -16.07
CA ASP A 453 18.62 5.16 -16.73
C ASP A 453 19.71 4.45 -15.90
N HIS A 454 19.31 3.92 -14.74
CA HIS A 454 20.19 3.24 -13.79
C HIS A 454 19.80 1.77 -13.54
N GLY A 455 18.70 1.28 -14.14
CA GLY A 455 18.25 -0.11 -13.99
C GLY A 455 17.76 -0.50 -12.58
N LEU A 456 17.45 0.49 -11.74
CA LEU A 456 16.81 0.32 -10.42
C LEU A 456 15.32 0.57 -10.58
N THR A 457 14.51 -0.08 -9.75
CA THR A 457 13.06 -0.09 -9.85
C THR A 457 12.40 0.19 -8.50
N ILE A 458 11.07 0.28 -8.49
CA ILE A 458 10.30 0.50 -7.27
C ILE A 458 10.51 -0.63 -6.24
N THR A 459 10.89 -1.83 -6.67
CA THR A 459 11.22 -2.93 -5.75
C THR A 459 12.59 -2.77 -5.08
N ASP A 460 13.46 -1.93 -5.64
CA ASP A 460 14.77 -1.58 -5.09
C ASP A 460 14.72 -0.33 -4.18
N GLY A 461 13.52 0.28 -4.04
CA GLY A 461 13.31 1.50 -3.26
C GLY A 461 13.49 2.80 -4.04
N ILE A 462 13.60 2.72 -5.38
CA ILE A 462 13.79 3.89 -6.26
C ILE A 462 12.55 4.08 -7.14
N GLY A 463 11.90 5.22 -6.99
CA GLY A 463 10.78 5.68 -7.78
C GLY A 463 11.18 6.24 -9.15
N PRO A 464 10.18 6.53 -10.01
CA PRO A 464 10.40 6.97 -11.39
C PRO A 464 11.04 8.36 -11.53
N GLY A 465 11.10 9.16 -10.46
CA GLY A 465 11.84 10.42 -10.40
C GLY A 465 13.36 10.24 -10.43
N GLY A 466 13.88 9.04 -10.13
CA GLY A 466 15.30 8.71 -10.23
C GLY A 466 16.16 9.34 -9.13
N ILE A 467 17.44 9.54 -9.43
CA ILE A 467 18.45 10.07 -8.50
C ILE A 467 19.05 11.34 -9.08
N ALA A 468 18.99 12.44 -8.34
CA ALA A 468 19.57 13.72 -8.74
C ALA A 468 20.64 14.21 -7.78
N ALA A 469 21.56 15.02 -8.30
CA ALA A 469 22.54 15.74 -7.52
C ALA A 469 22.41 17.25 -7.81
N PHE A 470 22.30 18.03 -6.74
CA PHE A 470 22.25 19.49 -6.77
C PHE A 470 23.47 20.06 -6.05
N ILE A 471 24.40 20.62 -6.82
CA ILE A 471 25.67 21.16 -6.33
C ILE A 471 25.58 22.67 -6.29
N ILE A 472 25.90 23.24 -5.13
CA ILE A 472 26.07 24.67 -4.92
C ILE A 472 27.54 24.93 -4.65
N LYS A 473 28.14 25.80 -5.44
CA LYS A 473 29.51 26.26 -5.25
C LYS A 473 29.49 27.74 -4.90
N SER A 474 30.02 28.06 -3.72
CA SER A 474 30.10 29.41 -3.18
C SER A 474 31.41 29.58 -2.41
N ALA A 475 32.09 30.72 -2.61
CA ALA A 475 33.41 31.00 -2.04
C ALA A 475 34.46 29.88 -2.26
N GLY A 476 34.38 29.16 -3.39
CA GLY A 476 35.30 28.07 -3.74
C GLY A 476 34.98 26.72 -3.07
N ASN A 477 33.98 26.65 -2.20
CA ASN A 477 33.54 25.40 -1.57
C ASN A 477 32.36 24.80 -2.35
N GLU A 478 32.44 23.51 -2.66
CA GLU A 478 31.34 22.75 -3.25
C GLU A 478 30.54 22.06 -2.14
N SER A 479 29.22 22.26 -2.15
CA SER A 479 28.27 21.55 -1.31
C SER A 479 27.27 20.81 -2.21
N VAL A 480 26.85 19.62 -1.81
CA VAL A 480 25.94 18.81 -2.64
C VAL A 480 24.77 18.27 -1.82
N VAL A 481 23.58 18.38 -2.40
CA VAL A 481 22.36 17.70 -1.95
C VAL A 481 22.04 16.62 -2.97
N VAL A 482 22.06 15.36 -2.52
CA VAL A 482 21.62 14.22 -3.32
C VAL A 482 20.13 14.02 -3.06
N VAL A 483 19.31 14.09 -4.10
CA VAL A 483 17.86 13.88 -4.02
C VAL A 483 17.54 12.52 -4.62
N VAL A 484 17.02 11.61 -3.81
CA VAL A 484 16.57 10.31 -4.29
C VAL A 484 15.05 10.28 -4.32
N ASP A 485 14.46 9.99 -5.48
CA ASP A 485 13.03 9.66 -5.55
C ASP A 485 12.82 8.29 -4.89
N GLY A 486 12.60 8.32 -3.60
CA GLY A 486 12.39 7.18 -2.74
C GLY A 486 11.57 7.63 -1.55
N ASN A 487 11.11 6.67 -0.75
CA ASN A 487 10.69 7.00 0.61
C ASN A 487 11.97 7.15 1.45
N ASN A 488 11.96 6.73 2.69
CA ASN A 488 13.04 6.86 3.63
C ASN A 488 14.29 6.03 3.27
N ALA A 489 15.42 6.23 3.96
CA ALA A 489 16.68 5.52 3.71
C ALA A 489 17.05 4.52 4.82
N GLU A 490 17.70 3.41 4.46
CA GLU A 490 18.11 2.38 5.43
C GLU A 490 19.14 2.98 6.42
N PRO A 491 19.06 2.67 7.73
CA PRO A 491 19.99 3.20 8.72
C PRO A 491 21.46 3.03 8.33
N GLY A 492 22.21 4.11 8.42
CA GLY A 492 23.63 4.17 8.04
C GLY A 492 23.89 4.32 6.53
N TYR A 493 22.89 4.19 5.66
CA TYR A 493 23.10 4.37 4.21
C TYR A 493 23.45 5.83 3.87
N ARG A 494 22.76 6.79 4.52
CA ARG A 494 23.08 8.22 4.41
C ARG A 494 24.54 8.52 4.74
N ASP A 495 25.11 7.91 5.78
CA ASP A 495 26.52 8.10 6.14
C ASP A 495 27.48 7.50 5.11
N ARG A 496 27.11 6.41 4.43
CA ARG A 496 27.90 5.88 3.30
C ARG A 496 27.97 6.90 2.16
N VAL A 497 26.84 7.51 1.80
CA VAL A 497 26.77 8.56 0.77
C VAL A 497 27.59 9.78 1.18
N VAL A 498 27.41 10.28 2.40
CA VAL A 498 28.15 11.43 2.92
C VAL A 498 29.65 11.16 2.99
N GLY A 499 30.05 9.98 3.47
CA GLY A 499 31.45 9.56 3.52
C GLY A 499 32.10 9.51 2.14
N LEU A 500 31.42 8.91 1.15
CA LEU A 500 31.88 8.84 -0.23
C LEU A 500 32.12 10.24 -0.80
N LEU A 501 31.12 11.13 -0.71
CA LEU A 501 31.16 12.43 -1.37
C LEU A 501 32.09 13.42 -0.63
N LYS A 502 32.18 13.36 0.71
CA LYS A 502 33.24 14.10 1.43
C LYS A 502 34.63 13.63 1.02
N GLY A 503 34.82 12.32 0.79
CA GLY A 503 36.05 11.77 0.21
C GLY A 503 36.38 12.29 -1.20
N GLN A 504 35.37 12.76 -1.94
CA GLN A 504 35.52 13.41 -3.25
C GLN A 504 35.67 14.95 -3.18
N GLY A 505 35.91 15.50 -1.99
CA GLY A 505 36.23 16.92 -1.80
C GLY A 505 35.04 17.86 -1.62
N PHE A 506 33.81 17.35 -1.46
CA PHE A 506 32.67 18.20 -1.09
C PHE A 506 32.78 18.64 0.37
N ALA A 507 32.62 19.94 0.63
CA ALA A 507 32.69 20.53 1.96
C ALA A 507 31.49 20.10 2.82
N ASN A 508 30.30 20.21 2.24
CA ASN A 508 29.05 19.79 2.86
C ASN A 508 28.34 18.79 1.95
N VAL A 509 27.76 17.73 2.53
CA VAL A 509 27.00 16.72 1.80
C VAL A 509 25.76 16.36 2.59
N GLU A 510 24.60 16.38 1.95
CA GLU A 510 23.37 15.82 2.50
C GLU A 510 22.67 14.93 1.47
N MET A 511 21.94 13.93 1.97
CA MET A 511 21.07 13.08 1.17
C MET A 511 19.64 13.31 1.63
N VAL A 512 18.73 13.58 0.70
CA VAL A 512 17.31 13.76 0.97
C VAL A 512 16.49 12.81 0.11
N THR A 513 15.28 12.49 0.56
CA THR A 513 14.34 11.67 -0.19
C THR A 513 13.07 12.46 -0.51
N THR A 514 12.35 12.08 -1.57
CA THR A 514 11.10 12.75 -1.97
C THR A 514 9.89 12.32 -1.14
N ASP A 515 10.08 11.31 -0.29
CA ASP A 515 9.01 10.55 0.34
C ASP A 515 8.03 9.91 -0.67
N THR A 516 8.47 9.51 -1.88
CA THR A 516 7.54 8.93 -2.86
C THR A 516 6.88 7.66 -2.34
N HIS A 517 5.55 7.62 -2.34
CA HIS A 517 4.78 6.47 -1.89
C HIS A 517 4.52 5.45 -3.02
N ILE A 518 5.02 5.70 -4.24
CA ILE A 518 5.03 4.69 -5.32
C ILE A 518 5.74 3.41 -4.89
N VAL A 519 6.82 3.54 -4.11
CA VAL A 519 7.59 2.40 -3.59
C VAL A 519 6.91 1.72 -2.40
N ASN A 520 5.75 2.20 -1.95
CA ASN A 520 5.03 1.65 -0.81
C ASN A 520 4.12 0.48 -1.22
N ALA A 521 3.98 -0.50 -0.33
CA ALA A 521 3.20 -1.72 -0.55
C ALA A 521 3.66 -2.56 -1.77
N VAL A 522 4.93 -2.43 -2.16
CA VAL A 522 5.58 -3.24 -3.21
C VAL A 522 6.48 -4.36 -2.65
N SER A 523 6.95 -4.23 -1.40
CA SER A 523 7.91 -5.14 -0.78
C SER A 523 7.34 -5.87 0.44
N LEU A 524 7.87 -7.07 0.69
CA LEU A 524 7.59 -7.93 1.84
C LEU A 524 8.31 -7.47 3.12
N SER A 525 9.04 -6.37 3.06
CA SER A 525 9.86 -5.88 4.18
C SER A 525 9.00 -5.63 5.43
N HIS A 526 9.61 -5.78 6.60
CA HIS A 526 8.96 -5.46 7.89
C HIS A 526 8.52 -3.99 8.00
N LYS A 527 9.04 -3.12 7.13
CA LYS A 527 8.79 -1.68 7.09
C LYS A 527 7.68 -1.28 6.09
N GLY A 528 7.13 -2.22 5.31
CA GLY A 528 6.05 -1.98 4.34
C GLY A 528 6.50 -1.46 2.97
N TYR A 529 7.77 -1.10 2.83
CA TYR A 529 8.45 -0.67 1.60
C TYR A 529 9.96 -0.94 1.67
N PRO A 530 10.69 -1.00 0.53
CA PRO A 530 12.15 -1.06 0.53
C PRO A 530 12.73 0.35 0.68
N PRO A 531 13.31 0.73 1.84
CA PRO A 531 13.99 2.01 1.97
C PRO A 531 15.23 2.08 1.06
N VAL A 532 15.62 3.30 0.70
CA VAL A 532 16.77 3.57 -0.16
C VAL A 532 18.02 2.94 0.43
N GLY A 533 18.76 2.19 -0.40
CA GLY A 533 20.02 1.56 -0.02
C GLY A 533 19.89 0.22 0.71
N ARG A 534 18.71 -0.39 0.74
CA ARG A 534 18.50 -1.71 1.36
C ARG A 534 18.74 -2.88 0.41
N GLU A 535 18.03 -2.93 -0.71
CA GLU A 535 18.01 -4.11 -1.59
C GLU A 535 19.22 -4.15 -2.52
N ARG A 536 19.58 -3.01 -3.13
CA ARG A 536 20.72 -2.85 -4.04
C ARG A 536 21.61 -1.65 -3.65
N PRO A 537 22.23 -1.67 -2.45
CA PRO A 537 22.97 -0.53 -1.90
C PRO A 537 24.09 0.01 -2.79
N ASP A 538 24.86 -0.88 -3.41
CA ASP A 538 26.05 -0.50 -4.17
C ASP A 538 25.66 0.08 -5.54
N ASP A 539 24.65 -0.48 -6.20
CA ASP A 539 24.10 0.07 -7.45
C ASP A 539 23.49 1.46 -7.25
N VAL A 540 22.80 1.69 -6.13
CA VAL A 540 22.30 3.03 -5.76
C VAL A 540 23.47 3.99 -5.53
N LEU A 541 24.56 3.54 -4.90
CA LEU A 541 25.73 4.36 -4.62
C LEU A 541 26.48 4.73 -5.92
N ASP A 542 26.60 3.79 -6.85
CA ASP A 542 27.16 4.02 -8.18
C ASP A 542 26.31 5.02 -8.98
N ALA A 543 24.98 4.89 -8.94
CA ALA A 543 24.06 5.82 -9.57
C ALA A 543 24.20 7.25 -8.99
N ILE A 544 24.33 7.38 -7.66
CA ILE A 544 24.65 8.66 -7.00
C ILE A 544 25.98 9.22 -7.50
N GLY A 545 27.03 8.39 -7.57
CA GLY A 545 28.35 8.80 -8.07
C GLY A 545 28.31 9.34 -9.51
N ILE A 546 27.55 8.69 -10.39
CA ILE A 546 27.31 9.15 -11.77
C ILE A 546 26.58 10.49 -11.77
N ALA A 547 25.49 10.60 -11.01
CA ALA A 547 24.70 11.83 -10.96
C ALA A 547 25.52 13.02 -10.46
N VAL A 548 26.32 12.82 -9.41
CA VAL A 548 27.21 13.85 -8.84
C VAL A 548 28.31 14.25 -9.83
N THR A 549 28.93 13.29 -10.52
CA THR A 549 29.98 13.58 -11.51
C THR A 549 29.44 14.46 -12.63
N LYS A 550 28.29 14.08 -13.21
CA LYS A 550 27.65 14.86 -14.27
C LYS A 550 27.12 16.21 -13.79
N ALA A 551 26.61 16.29 -12.55
CA ALA A 551 26.23 17.57 -11.95
C ALA A 551 27.45 18.49 -11.82
N ARG A 552 28.60 17.96 -11.40
CA ARG A 552 29.85 18.74 -11.28
C ARG A 552 30.36 19.24 -12.64
N GLU A 553 30.25 18.43 -13.69
CA GLU A 553 30.54 18.83 -15.08
C GLU A 553 29.64 19.97 -15.60
N SER A 554 28.44 20.11 -15.02
CA SER A 554 27.46 21.12 -15.43
C SER A 554 27.54 22.46 -14.66
N ILE A 555 28.48 22.57 -13.70
CA ILE A 555 28.64 23.76 -12.85
C ILE A 555 28.85 25.00 -13.71
N ARG A 556 28.01 26.02 -13.47
CA ARG A 556 28.08 27.30 -14.16
C ARG A 556 27.59 28.44 -13.26
N PRO A 557 27.96 29.70 -13.53
CA PRO A 557 27.41 30.86 -12.84
C PRO A 557 25.88 30.85 -12.89
N ALA A 558 25.25 31.12 -11.75
CA ALA A 558 23.80 31.04 -11.62
C ALA A 558 23.26 32.14 -10.70
N SER A 559 21.94 32.29 -10.70
CA SER A 559 21.16 33.00 -9.70
C SER A 559 20.11 32.07 -9.11
N ILE A 560 19.86 32.19 -7.81
CA ILE A 560 18.91 31.35 -7.08
C ILE A 560 17.79 32.24 -6.53
N GLY A 561 16.54 31.80 -6.62
CA GLY A 561 15.37 32.49 -6.10
C GLY A 561 14.46 31.54 -5.34
N LEU A 562 13.80 32.04 -4.30
CA LEU A 562 12.74 31.33 -3.57
C LEU A 562 11.42 32.06 -3.79
N GLU A 563 10.35 31.29 -4.02
CA GLU A 563 9.01 31.84 -4.15
C GLU A 563 7.99 30.96 -3.43
N PHE A 564 7.00 31.61 -2.81
CA PHE A 564 6.13 31.01 -1.79
C PHE A 564 4.67 31.13 -2.21
N GLY A 565 3.92 30.04 -2.08
CA GLY A 565 2.52 29.97 -2.49
C GLY A 565 1.71 28.95 -1.71
N GLU A 566 0.47 28.79 -2.16
CA GLU A 566 -0.48 27.88 -1.54
C GLU A 566 -1.44 27.35 -2.59
N VAL A 567 -1.58 26.02 -2.65
CA VAL A 567 -2.58 25.38 -3.50
C VAL A 567 -3.90 25.36 -2.75
N ARG A 568 -4.88 26.10 -3.26
CA ARG A 568 -6.15 26.31 -2.57
C ARG A 568 -7.20 25.24 -2.85
N GLY A 569 -7.95 24.88 -1.81
CA GLY A 569 -9.14 24.05 -1.87
C GLY A 569 -8.89 22.65 -2.45
N VAL A 570 -7.73 22.07 -2.16
CA VAL A 570 -7.43 20.68 -2.55
C VAL A 570 -8.05 19.71 -1.55
N LYS A 571 -8.41 18.51 -2.02
CA LYS A 571 -9.10 17.52 -1.19
C LYS A 571 -8.10 16.57 -0.54
N THR A 572 -7.84 16.79 0.74
CA THR A 572 -6.93 15.97 1.53
C THR A 572 -7.67 15.00 2.43
N PHE A 573 -6.96 14.02 3.00
CA PHE A 573 -7.52 13.13 4.00
C PHE A 573 -7.91 13.90 5.27
N GLY A 574 -7.15 14.94 5.62
CA GLY A 574 -7.31 15.69 6.86
C GLY A 574 -6.94 14.86 8.10
N GLU A 575 -6.84 15.55 9.23
CA GLU A 575 -6.56 14.94 10.54
C GLU A 575 -7.61 13.90 10.90
N ARG A 576 -8.89 14.31 10.87
CA ARG A 576 -9.98 13.41 11.24
C ARG A 576 -10.12 12.22 10.28
N GLY A 577 -9.95 12.42 8.97
CA GLY A 577 -10.22 11.38 7.99
C GLY A 577 -9.21 10.23 8.07
N PHE A 578 -7.92 10.53 8.14
CA PHE A 578 -6.87 9.52 8.23
C PHE A 578 -6.88 8.78 9.58
N ASP A 579 -6.91 9.52 10.70
CA ASP A 579 -6.86 8.94 12.04
C ASP A 579 -8.07 8.03 12.32
N THR A 580 -9.27 8.51 11.96
CA THR A 580 -10.50 7.75 12.11
C THR A 580 -10.46 6.49 11.26
N LEU A 581 -9.99 6.56 10.01
CA LEU A 581 -9.86 5.39 9.15
C LEU A 581 -8.92 4.35 9.74
N THR A 582 -7.75 4.75 10.26
CA THR A 582 -6.78 3.84 10.88
C THR A 582 -7.34 3.18 12.16
N LEU A 583 -8.10 3.94 12.96
CA LEU A 583 -8.79 3.41 14.14
C LEU A 583 -9.90 2.42 13.75
N ASP A 584 -10.73 2.77 12.77
CA ASP A 584 -11.82 1.94 12.28
C ASP A 584 -11.31 0.62 11.68
N VAL A 585 -10.22 0.66 10.91
CA VAL A 585 -9.57 -0.57 10.40
C VAL A 585 -9.15 -1.50 11.54
N ALA A 586 -8.59 -0.94 12.62
CA ALA A 586 -8.17 -1.73 13.78
C ALA A 586 -9.37 -2.29 14.57
N GLU A 587 -10.42 -1.49 14.76
CA GLU A 587 -11.67 -1.92 15.40
C GLU A 587 -12.34 -3.02 14.57
N ALA A 588 -12.48 -2.80 13.27
CA ALA A 588 -13.04 -3.74 12.30
C ALA A 588 -12.28 -5.07 12.27
N ALA A 589 -10.95 -5.05 12.33
CA ALA A 589 -10.13 -6.26 12.43
C ALA A 589 -10.38 -7.03 13.75
N SER A 590 -10.51 -6.31 14.87
CA SER A 590 -10.86 -6.91 16.17
C SER A 590 -12.26 -7.54 16.17
N ILE A 591 -13.24 -6.88 15.54
CA ILE A 591 -14.59 -7.40 15.33
C ILE A 591 -14.54 -8.64 14.44
N ALA A 592 -13.86 -8.57 13.29
CA ALA A 592 -13.71 -9.69 12.37
C ALA A 592 -13.12 -10.93 13.06
N LYS A 593 -12.10 -10.75 13.91
CA LYS A 593 -11.50 -11.84 14.69
C LYS A 593 -12.48 -12.45 15.69
N ARG A 594 -13.17 -11.62 16.49
CA ARG A 594 -14.12 -12.11 17.52
C ARG A 594 -15.36 -12.74 16.90
N THR A 595 -16.01 -12.02 16.00
CA THR A 595 -17.26 -12.41 15.37
C THR A 595 -17.04 -13.51 14.34
N GLY A 596 -15.99 -13.42 13.53
CA GLY A 596 -15.65 -14.43 12.52
C GLY A 596 -15.30 -15.77 13.14
N LEU A 597 -14.42 -15.83 14.15
CA LEU A 597 -14.08 -17.10 14.82
C LEU A 597 -15.28 -17.69 15.57
N GLY A 598 -16.02 -16.86 16.30
CA GLY A 598 -17.19 -17.30 17.06
C GLY A 598 -18.30 -17.85 16.16
N LEU A 599 -18.63 -17.16 15.07
CA LEU A 599 -19.67 -17.60 14.15
C LEU A 599 -19.20 -18.74 13.25
N ALA A 600 -17.96 -18.74 12.75
CA ALA A 600 -17.46 -19.88 11.98
C ALA A 600 -17.40 -21.16 12.82
N GLY A 601 -16.98 -21.06 14.09
CA GLY A 601 -16.99 -22.20 15.02
C GLY A 601 -18.41 -22.63 15.41
N GLY A 602 -19.30 -21.68 15.70
CA GLY A 602 -20.68 -21.95 16.07
C GLY A 602 -21.51 -22.53 14.91
N THR A 603 -21.33 -22.00 13.70
CA THR A 603 -21.92 -22.58 12.48
C THR A 603 -21.36 -23.97 12.26
N ALA A 604 -20.05 -24.17 12.24
CA ALA A 604 -19.46 -25.51 12.11
C ALA A 604 -20.00 -26.52 13.14
N LEU A 605 -20.12 -26.14 14.41
CA LEU A 605 -20.70 -27.00 15.45
C LEU A 605 -22.18 -27.31 15.18
N LEU A 606 -22.98 -26.30 14.83
CA LEU A 606 -24.38 -26.49 14.46
C LEU A 606 -24.51 -27.42 13.24
N LEU A 607 -23.66 -27.23 12.23
CA LEU A 607 -23.63 -28.06 11.03
C LEU A 607 -23.24 -29.51 11.37
N ILE A 608 -22.28 -29.72 12.29
CA ILE A 608 -21.93 -31.06 12.81
C ILE A 608 -23.14 -31.68 13.52
N LEU A 609 -23.80 -30.95 14.43
CA LEU A 609 -24.98 -31.45 15.14
C LEU A 609 -26.12 -31.80 14.17
N LEU A 610 -26.41 -30.93 13.21
CA LEU A 610 -27.40 -31.20 12.16
C LEU A 610 -27.03 -32.44 11.36
N SER A 611 -25.75 -32.60 11.01
CA SER A 611 -25.28 -33.78 10.29
C SER A 611 -25.46 -35.07 11.07
N LEU A 612 -25.36 -35.04 12.41
CA LEU A 612 -25.52 -36.23 13.23
C LEU A 612 -26.98 -36.54 13.59
N LEU A 613 -27.81 -35.50 13.74
CA LEU A 613 -29.20 -35.59 14.20
C LEU A 613 -30.22 -35.79 13.07
N LEU A 614 -29.92 -35.29 11.88
CA LEU A 614 -30.72 -35.46 10.67
C LEU A 614 -30.12 -36.58 9.80
#